data_AF-A0A948IVV0-F1
#
_entry.id   AF-A0A948IVV0-F1
#
_cell.length_a   1.000
_cell.length_b   1.000
_cell.length_c   1.000
_cell.angle_alpha   90.00
_cell.angle_beta   90.00
_cell.angle_gamma   90.00
#
_symmetry.space_group_name_H-M   'P 1'
#
loop_
_entity.id
_entity.type
_entity.pdbx_description
1 polymer ?
#
loop_
_entity_poly.entity_id
_entity_poly.type
_entity_poly.pdbx_seq_one_letter_code
_entity_poly.pdbx_strand_id
1 'polypeptide(L)'
;MKVVALVLGLVLLALIVLFALMPEKVVAPEPVAESSMDIETYVRTSLSELSEEKEQLGGTFYITHIETENGVGVVEYEDGHNAYTADFTYQITEEGEPQVLTFEIRY
;
A
#
# COMPACT_ATOMS: atom_id res chain seq x y z
N MET A 1 -51.80 -35.81 26.99
CA MET A 1 -51.48 -34.92 25.85
C MET A 1 -51.12 -33.49 26.28
N LYS A 2 -51.83 -32.84 27.23
CA LYS A 2 -51.54 -31.45 27.66
C LYS A 2 -50.14 -31.24 28.29
N VAL A 3 -49.66 -32.22 29.07
CA VAL A 3 -48.34 -32.14 29.75
C VAL A 3 -47.17 -32.17 28.75
N VAL A 4 -47.30 -32.96 27.68
CA VAL A 4 -46.24 -33.10 26.65
C VAL A 4 -46.08 -31.80 25.85
N ALA A 5 -47.19 -31.14 25.50
CA ALA A 5 -47.17 -29.85 24.82
C ALA A 5 -46.53 -28.74 25.68
N LEU A 6 -46.75 -28.78 27.00
CA LEU A 6 -46.19 -27.81 27.94
C LEU A 6 -44.67 -27.98 28.09
N VAL A 7 -44.19 -29.23 28.16
CA VAL A 7 -42.75 -29.53 28.22
C VAL A 7 -42.04 -29.11 26.93
N LEU A 8 -42.63 -29.39 25.77
CA LEU A 8 -42.09 -28.95 24.47
C LEU A 8 -41.99 -27.43 24.36
N GLY A 9 -43.01 -26.70 24.85
CA GLY A 9 -43.01 -25.23 24.89
C GLY A 9 -41.87 -24.68 25.76
N LEU A 10 -41.61 -25.29 26.92
CA LEU A 10 -40.53 -24.86 27.81
C LEU A 10 -39.14 -25.14 27.22
N VAL A 11 -38.95 -26.27 26.54
CA VAL A 11 -37.69 -26.58 25.84
C VAL A 11 -37.43 -25.60 24.71
N LEU A 12 -38.46 -25.27 23.93
CA LEU A 12 -38.34 -24.31 22.84
C LEU A 12 -37.98 -22.90 23.36
N LEU A 13 -38.62 -22.47 24.45
CA LEU A 13 -38.34 -21.20 25.11
C LEU A 13 -36.90 -21.16 25.63
N ALA A 14 -36.43 -22.24 26.26
CA ALA A 14 -35.07 -22.34 26.77
C ALA A 14 -34.03 -22.26 25.65
N LEU A 15 -34.29 -22.87 24.48
CA LEU A 15 -33.40 -22.78 23.32
C LEU A 15 -33.34 -21.37 22.73
N ILE A 16 -34.47 -20.67 22.66
CA ILE A 16 -34.51 -19.29 22.18
C ILE A 16 -33.73 -18.37 23.11
N VAL A 17 -33.91 -18.52 24.43
CA VAL A 17 -33.17 -17.74 25.43
C VAL A 17 -31.68 -18.06 25.36
N LEU A 18 -31.30 -19.32 25.20
CA LEU A 18 -29.90 -19.72 25.06
C LEU A 18 -29.26 -19.08 23.81
N PHE A 19 -29.97 -19.07 22.70
CA PHE A 19 -29.50 -18.48 21.45
C PHE A 19 -29.40 -16.95 21.54
N ALA A 20 -30.36 -16.30 22.19
CA ALA A 20 -30.34 -14.84 22.40
C ALA A 20 -29.27 -14.38 23.38
N LEU A 21 -28.82 -15.24 24.29
CA LEU A 21 -27.72 -14.98 25.22
C LEU A 21 -26.34 -15.32 24.66
N MET A 22 -26.25 -15.87 23.43
CA MET A 22 -24.96 -16.07 22.78
C MET A 22 -24.42 -14.68 22.39
N PRO A 23 -23.26 -14.27 22.92
CA PRO A 23 -22.66 -13.00 22.53
C PRO A 23 -22.34 -13.03 21.04
N GLU A 24 -22.71 -11.97 20.31
CA GLU A 24 -22.24 -11.79 18.94
C GLU A 24 -20.71 -11.82 18.95
N LYS A 25 -20.14 -12.72 18.14
CA LYS A 25 -18.70 -12.79 17.96
C LYS A 25 -18.27 -11.46 17.33
N VAL A 26 -17.76 -10.54 18.15
CA VAL A 26 -17.19 -9.29 17.69
C VAL A 26 -16.01 -9.66 16.80
N VAL A 27 -16.22 -9.57 15.49
CA VAL A 27 -15.16 -9.74 14.50
C VAL A 27 -14.26 -8.53 14.67
N ALA A 28 -13.09 -8.75 15.27
CA ALA A 28 -12.07 -7.72 15.35
C ALA A 28 -11.77 -7.23 13.92
N PRO A 29 -11.65 -5.91 13.69
CA PRO A 29 -11.25 -5.41 12.39
C PRO A 29 -9.92 -6.06 12.01
N GLU A 30 -9.88 -6.69 10.83
CA GLU A 30 -8.62 -7.20 10.30
C GLU A 30 -7.63 -6.02 10.18
N PRO A 31 -6.35 -6.22 10.53
CA PRO A 31 -5.35 -5.18 10.34
C PRO A 31 -5.31 -4.83 8.86
N VAL A 32 -5.70 -3.58 8.54
CA VAL A 32 -5.50 -3.02 7.21
C VAL A 32 -3.99 -2.99 7.02
N ALA A 33 -3.47 -3.84 6.14
CA ALA A 33 -2.07 -3.78 5.75
C ALA A 33 -1.81 -2.35 5.29
N GLU A 34 -0.97 -1.62 6.02
CA GLU A 34 -0.51 -0.30 5.58
C GLU A 34 0.11 -0.51 4.20
N SER A 35 -0.46 0.16 3.21
CA SER A 35 -0.05 0.02 1.81
C SER A 35 1.38 0.54 1.68
N SER A 36 2.35 -0.38 1.68
CA SER A 36 3.72 -0.13 1.29
C SER A 36 3.75 0.59 -0.06
N MET A 37 4.33 1.79 -0.11
CA MET A 37 4.48 2.55 -1.36
C MET A 37 5.41 1.79 -2.30
N ASP A 38 5.03 1.64 -3.57
CA ASP A 38 5.90 1.00 -4.56
C ASP A 38 7.06 1.94 -4.99
N ILE A 39 8.18 1.35 -5.40
CA ILE A 39 9.40 2.09 -5.80
C ILE A 39 9.13 3.08 -6.93
N GLU A 40 8.30 2.73 -7.92
CA GLU A 40 7.99 3.64 -9.02
C GLU A 40 7.25 4.89 -8.53
N THR A 41 6.35 4.70 -7.54
CA THR A 41 5.62 5.82 -6.93
C THR A 41 6.58 6.70 -6.15
N TYR A 42 7.50 6.10 -5.37
CA TYR A 42 8.52 6.83 -4.63
C TYR A 42 9.40 7.68 -5.54
N VAL A 43 9.95 7.10 -6.61
CA VAL A 43 10.79 7.84 -7.57
C VAL A 43 10.00 8.98 -8.22
N ARG A 44 8.73 8.77 -8.58
CA ARG A 44 7.86 9.83 -9.12
C ARG A 44 7.68 11.00 -8.16
N THR A 45 7.50 10.73 -6.87
CA THR A 45 7.23 11.79 -5.87
C THR A 45 8.49 12.47 -5.35
N SER A 46 9.64 11.80 -5.43
CA SER A 46 10.91 12.27 -4.87
C SER A 46 11.92 12.71 -5.93
N LEU A 47 11.54 12.74 -7.21
CA LEU A 47 12.46 12.97 -8.32
C LEU A 47 13.28 14.26 -8.21
N SER A 48 12.66 15.35 -7.77
CA SER A 48 13.31 16.65 -7.55
C SER A 48 14.40 16.63 -6.47
N GLU A 49 14.30 15.69 -5.52
CA GLU A 49 15.29 15.49 -4.46
C GLU A 49 16.38 14.51 -4.90
N LEU A 50 16.02 13.50 -5.69
CA LEU A 50 16.93 12.47 -6.19
C LEU A 50 17.86 13.00 -7.30
N SER A 51 17.37 13.89 -8.16
CA SER A 51 18.16 14.45 -9.27
C SER A 51 19.20 15.47 -8.79
N GLU A 52 20.44 15.30 -9.26
CA GLU A 52 21.51 16.30 -9.07
C GLU A 52 21.22 17.60 -9.85
N GLU A 53 20.61 17.47 -11.03
CA GLU A 53 20.16 18.59 -11.84
C GLU A 53 18.90 19.22 -11.27
N LYS A 54 18.77 20.54 -11.41
CA LYS A 54 17.62 21.32 -10.92
C LYS A 54 16.66 21.68 -12.03
N GLU A 55 15.38 21.72 -11.69
CA GLU A 55 14.34 22.18 -12.59
C GLU A 55 14.55 23.64 -12.98
N GLN A 56 14.33 23.93 -14.26
CA GLN A 56 14.44 25.30 -14.76
C GLN A 56 13.11 26.06 -14.64
N LEU A 57 13.23 27.37 -14.42
CA LEU A 57 12.11 28.34 -14.47
C LEU A 57 10.91 28.02 -13.56
N GLY A 58 11.12 27.24 -12.50
CA GLY A 58 10.05 26.85 -11.57
C GLY A 58 9.13 25.75 -12.10
N GLY A 59 9.59 24.96 -13.07
CA GLY A 59 8.97 23.70 -13.47
C GLY A 59 9.10 22.61 -12.41
N THR A 60 8.55 21.43 -12.70
CA THR A 60 8.71 20.21 -11.90
C THR A 60 9.19 19.12 -12.84
N PHE A 61 9.99 18.19 -12.35
CA PHE A 61 10.32 17.01 -13.14
C PHE A 61 9.11 16.11 -13.32
N TYR A 62 8.98 15.55 -14.53
CA TYR A 62 7.96 14.57 -14.89
C TYR A 62 8.63 13.34 -15.48
N ILE A 63 8.29 12.17 -14.96
CA ILE A 63 8.76 10.88 -15.50
C ILE A 63 8.00 10.57 -16.79
N THR A 64 8.74 10.42 -17.88
CA THR A 64 8.23 9.96 -19.18
C THR A 64 8.26 8.44 -19.28
N HIS A 65 9.28 7.80 -18.71
CA HIS A 65 9.44 6.34 -18.68
C HIS A 65 10.16 5.89 -17.40
N ILE A 66 9.78 4.75 -16.87
CA ILE A 66 10.48 4.12 -15.74
C ILE A 66 10.39 2.61 -15.85
N GLU A 67 11.51 1.95 -15.63
CA GLU A 67 11.61 0.50 -15.54
C GLU A 67 12.40 0.15 -14.28
N THR A 68 11.91 -0.85 -13.54
CA THR A 68 12.60 -1.37 -12.35
C THR A 68 12.67 -2.89 -12.43
N GLU A 69 13.84 -3.45 -12.09
CA GLU A 69 14.04 -4.88 -12.01
C GLU A 69 15.15 -5.19 -11.00
N ASN A 70 14.92 -6.15 -10.10
CA ASN A 70 15.96 -6.71 -9.23
C ASN A 70 16.81 -5.66 -8.44
N GLY A 71 16.19 -4.57 -7.96
CA GLY A 71 16.88 -3.53 -7.17
C GLY A 71 17.66 -2.52 -7.99
N VAL A 72 17.53 -2.56 -9.32
CA VAL A 72 18.01 -1.53 -10.23
C VAL A 72 16.86 -0.94 -11.02
N GLY A 73 16.99 0.31 -11.44
CA GLY A 73 16.01 0.95 -12.30
C GLY A 73 16.63 1.98 -13.22
N VAL A 74 15.91 2.25 -14.30
CA VAL A 74 16.21 3.31 -15.25
C VAL A 74 15.01 4.22 -15.30
N VAL A 75 15.24 5.52 -15.21
CA VAL A 75 14.19 6.54 -15.31
C VAL A 75 14.54 7.55 -16.39
N GLU A 76 13.56 7.84 -17.23
CA GLU A 76 13.59 8.97 -18.16
C GLU A 76 12.63 10.04 -17.64
N TYR A 77 13.11 11.28 -17.59
CA TYR A 77 12.35 12.39 -17.04
C TYR A 77 12.72 13.72 -17.67
N GLU A 78 11.81 14.69 -17.59
CA GLU A 78 12.00 16.04 -18.15
C GLU A 78 11.36 17.12 -17.27
N ASP A 79 11.85 18.36 -17.40
CA ASP A 79 11.25 19.56 -16.78
C ASP A 79 10.54 20.46 -17.80
N GLY A 80 10.35 19.95 -19.03
CA GLY A 80 9.84 20.71 -20.17
C GLY A 80 10.89 21.52 -20.94
N HIS A 81 12.14 21.57 -20.45
CA HIS A 81 13.27 22.20 -21.14
C HIS A 81 14.38 21.21 -21.45
N ASN A 82 14.73 20.38 -20.47
CA ASN A 82 15.75 19.35 -20.56
C ASN A 82 15.13 17.99 -20.30
N ALA A 83 15.66 16.98 -20.97
CA ALA A 83 15.32 15.58 -20.75
C ALA A 83 16.57 14.83 -20.28
N TYR A 84 16.38 13.94 -19.32
CA TYR A 84 17.44 13.20 -18.65
C TYR A 84 17.08 11.71 -18.62
N THR A 85 18.13 10.89 -18.61
CA THR A 85 18.04 9.47 -18.26
C THR A 85 18.96 9.23 -17.09
N ALA A 86 18.45 8.59 -16.04
CA ALA A 86 19.24 8.22 -14.88
C ALA A 86 19.12 6.73 -14.56
N ASP A 87 20.23 6.15 -14.11
CA ASP A 87 20.27 4.86 -13.47
C ASP A 87 20.13 5.03 -11.96
N PHE A 88 19.36 4.18 -11.31
CA PHE A 88 19.25 4.17 -9.86
C PHE A 88 19.28 2.75 -9.30
N THR A 89 19.77 2.63 -8.07
CA THR A 89 19.67 1.40 -7.28
C THR A 89 18.72 1.64 -6.11
N TYR A 90 18.00 0.61 -5.71
CA TYR A 90 17.04 0.71 -4.62
C TYR A 90 16.95 -0.60 -3.83
N GLN A 91 16.42 -0.47 -2.63
CA GLN A 91 16.04 -1.60 -1.78
C GLN A 91 14.65 -1.38 -1.18
N ILE A 92 14.01 -2.48 -0.79
CA ILE A 92 12.79 -2.45 0.02
C ILE A 92 13.19 -2.80 1.45
N THR A 93 12.85 -1.94 2.42
CA THR A 93 13.17 -2.15 3.84
C THR A 93 12.38 -3.34 4.41
N GLU A 94 12.73 -3.78 5.63
CA GLU A 94 11.96 -4.81 6.34
C GLU A 94 10.50 -4.41 6.59
N GLU A 95 10.23 -3.11 6.61
CA GLU A 95 8.90 -2.50 6.78
C GLU A 95 8.15 -2.36 5.44
N GLY A 96 8.78 -2.72 4.33
CA GLY A 96 8.19 -2.64 2.99
C GLY A 96 8.36 -1.28 2.32
N GLU A 97 9.17 -0.38 2.87
CA GLU A 97 9.36 0.96 2.29
C GLU A 97 10.47 0.97 1.23
N PRO A 98 10.27 1.66 0.10
CA PRO A 98 11.30 1.80 -0.93
C PRO A 98 12.34 2.84 -0.51
N GLN A 99 13.60 2.52 -0.73
CA GLN A 99 14.73 3.42 -0.50
C GLN A 99 15.66 3.41 -1.71
N VAL A 100 15.85 4.57 -2.33
CA VAL A 100 16.85 4.77 -3.39
C VAL A 100 18.22 4.97 -2.75
N LEU A 101 19.21 4.20 -3.22
CA LEU A 101 20.57 4.19 -2.69
C LEU A 101 21.54 5.01 -3.57
N THR A 102 21.36 4.94 -4.89
CA THR A 102 22.13 5.71 -5.87
C THR A 102 21.21 6.26 -6.94
N PHE A 103 21.56 7.40 -7.52
CA PHE A 103 20.85 8.02 -8.63
C PHE A 103 21.87 8.76 -9.50
N GLU A 104 22.16 8.25 -10.69
CA GLU A 104 23.24 8.73 -11.56
C GLU A 104 22.70 9.07 -12.95
N ILE A 105 22.84 10.34 -13.36
CA ILE A 105 22.42 10.82 -14.68
C ILE A 105 23.45 10.39 -15.74
N ARG A 106 22.96 9.88 -16.87
CA ARG A 106 23.78 9.53 -18.04
C ARG A 106 24.09 10.80 -18.84
N TYR A 107 25.38 11.09 -19.04
CA TYR A 107 25.89 12.21 -19.85
C TYR A 107 26.50 11.74 -21.17
#